data_AF-A0A7J5CI36-F1
#
_entry.id   AF-A0A7J5CI36-F1
#
_cell.length_a   1.000
_cell.length_b   1.000
_cell.length_c   1.000
_cell.angle_alpha   90.00
_cell.angle_beta   90.00
_cell.angle_gamma   90.00
#
_symmetry.space_group_name_H-M   'P 1'
#
loop_
_entity.id
_entity.type
_entity.pdbx_description
1 polymer ?
#
loop_
_entity_poly.entity_id
_entity_poly.type
_entity_poly.pdbx_seq_one_letter_code
_entity_poly.pdbx_strand_id
1 'polypeptide(L)'
;MSSPHTYSAAVAATLTALDEGRTPDRPVYREAVRTLLAALAERAPGRSVEVRVPPYGAVQCVAGPRHTRGTPPNVVEMDPPTWLALATGRLEWAQAVTEGRVRVSGIRADLSEHLPL
;
A
#
# COMPACT_ATOMS: atom_id res chain seq x y z
N MET A 1 -6.14 7.78 20.98
CA MET A 1 -6.55 6.38 21.22
C MET A 1 -7.15 5.89 19.91
N SER A 2 -6.32 5.35 19.02
CA SER A 2 -6.74 4.96 17.67
C SER A 2 -7.68 3.76 17.74
N SER A 3 -8.76 3.82 16.97
CA SER A 3 -9.76 2.77 16.84
C SER A 3 -9.10 1.39 16.66
N PRO A 4 -9.67 0.31 17.23
CA PRO A 4 -9.25 -1.03 16.86
C PRO A 4 -9.71 -1.26 15.42
N HIS A 5 -8.88 -0.92 14.43
CA HIS A 5 -9.08 -1.43 13.09
C HIS A 5 -8.98 -2.95 13.21
N THR A 6 -10.12 -3.63 13.08
CA THR A 6 -10.16 -5.10 13.03
C THR A 6 -9.55 -5.52 11.70
N TYR A 7 -8.23 -5.63 11.69
CA TYR A 7 -7.50 -6.18 10.57
C TYR A 7 -7.81 -7.68 10.42
N SER A 8 -7.67 -8.20 9.20
CA SER A 8 -7.76 -9.64 8.98
C SER A 8 -6.71 -10.38 9.83
N ALA A 9 -6.96 -11.64 10.16
CA ALA A 9 -6.03 -12.46 10.93
C ALA A 9 -4.62 -12.50 10.29
N ALA A 10 -4.53 -12.52 8.96
CA ALA A 10 -3.27 -12.50 8.23
C ALA A 10 -2.50 -11.17 8.41
N VAL A 11 -3.21 -10.03 8.38
CA VAL A 11 -2.59 -8.71 8.62
C VAL A 11 -2.11 -8.62 10.06
N ALA A 12 -2.94 -8.99 11.05
CA ALA A 12 -2.55 -8.99 12.45
C ALA A 12 -1.32 -9.88 12.71
N ALA A 13 -1.33 -11.12 12.22
CA ALA A 13 -0.21 -12.06 12.36
C ALA A 13 1.08 -11.53 11.71
N THR A 14 0.95 -10.87 10.56
CA THR A 14 2.10 -10.27 9.87
C THR A 14 2.69 -9.12 10.67
N LEU A 15 1.86 -8.22 11.19
CA LEU A 15 2.32 -7.08 11.99
C LEU A 15 3.04 -7.56 13.25
N THR A 16 2.48 -8.55 13.97
CA THR A 16 3.13 -9.15 15.14
C THR A 16 4.50 -9.73 14.80
N ALA A 17 4.61 -10.49 13.70
CA ALA A 17 5.89 -11.04 13.29
C ALA A 17 6.93 -9.94 12.99
N LEU A 18 6.53 -8.87 12.27
CA LEU A 18 7.42 -7.75 11.96
C LEU A 18 7.83 -6.97 13.21
N ASP A 19 6.93 -6.78 14.18
CA ASP A 19 7.22 -6.12 15.47
C ASP A 19 8.25 -6.91 16.29
N GLU A 20 8.25 -8.24 16.16
CA GLU A 20 9.24 -9.14 16.77
C GLU A 20 10.53 -9.27 15.93
N GLY A 21 10.68 -8.52 14.84
CA GLY A 21 11.82 -8.60 13.93
C GLY A 21 11.88 -9.89 13.12
N ARG A 22 10.78 -10.65 13.04
CA ARG A 22 10.68 -11.91 12.29
C ARG A 22 10.05 -11.65 10.92
N THR A 23 10.48 -12.43 9.93
CA THR A 23 9.79 -12.47 8.63
C THR A 23 8.60 -13.42 8.74
N PRO A 24 7.36 -12.98 8.42
CA PRO A 24 6.20 -13.86 8.39
C PRO A 24 6.31 -14.89 7.29
N ASP A 25 5.61 -16.01 7.45
CA ASP A 25 5.52 -17.03 6.42
C ASP A 25 4.96 -16.45 5.11
N ARG A 26 5.56 -16.87 3.99
CA ARG A 26 5.26 -16.31 2.66
C ARG A 26 3.77 -16.29 2.31
N PRO A 27 2.94 -17.31 2.62
CA PRO A 27 1.50 -17.26 2.39
C PRO A 27 0.80 -16.18 3.21
N VAL A 28 1.13 -16.07 4.50
CA VAL A 28 0.55 -15.07 5.43
C VAL A 28 0.90 -13.67 4.97
N TYR A 29 2.17 -13.45 4.61
CA TYR A 29 2.63 -12.16 4.11
C TYR A 29 1.94 -11.76 2.80
N ARG A 30 1.83 -12.71 1.86
CA ARG A 30 1.09 -12.51 0.61
C ARG A 30 -0.35 -12.11 0.87
N GLU A 31 -1.02 -12.82 1.76
CA GLU A 31 -2.43 -12.57 2.09
C GLU A 31 -2.59 -11.17 2.70
N ALA A 32 -1.79 -10.83 3.72
CA ALA A 32 -1.84 -9.52 4.37
C ALA A 32 -1.68 -8.35 3.37
N VAL A 33 -0.68 -8.45 2.48
CA VAL A 33 -0.45 -7.44 1.44
C VAL A 33 -1.65 -7.33 0.51
N ARG A 34 -2.17 -8.46 0.02
CA ARG A 34 -3.29 -8.47 -0.93
C ARG A 34 -4.60 -8.00 -0.29
N THR A 35 -4.84 -8.31 0.99
CA THR A 35 -5.99 -7.81 1.74
C THR A 35 -5.99 -6.29 1.78
N LEU A 36 -4.85 -5.68 2.16
CA LEU A 36 -4.78 -4.22 2.23
C LEU A 36 -4.81 -3.59 0.83
N LEU A 37 -4.17 -4.18 -0.18
CA LEU A 37 -4.26 -3.67 -1.55
C LEU A 37 -5.71 -3.69 -2.08
N ALA A 38 -6.47 -4.75 -1.77
CA ALA A 38 -7.88 -4.83 -2.11
C ALA A 38 -8.70 -3.74 -1.40
N ALA A 39 -8.47 -3.55 -0.09
CA ALA A 39 -9.13 -2.49 0.68
C ALA A 39 -8.83 -1.08 0.14
N LEU A 40 -7.60 -0.81 -0.33
CA LEU A 40 -7.29 0.45 -1.02
C LEU A 40 -8.10 0.61 -2.30
N ALA A 41 -8.17 -0.43 -3.14
CA ALA A 41 -8.90 -0.38 -4.40
C ALA A 41 -10.42 -0.24 -4.19
N GLU A 42 -10.96 -0.80 -3.12
CA GLU A 42 -12.36 -0.63 -2.71
C GLU A 42 -12.64 0.79 -2.20
N ARG A 43 -11.74 1.35 -1.39
CA ARG A 43 -11.86 2.72 -0.86
C ARG A 43 -11.72 3.78 -1.95
N ALA A 44 -10.77 3.60 -2.85
CA ALA A 44 -10.46 4.54 -3.93
C ALA A 44 -10.61 3.84 -5.28
N PRO A 45 -11.84 3.52 -5.72
CA PRO A 45 -12.05 2.81 -6.97
C PRO A 45 -11.57 3.64 -8.16
N GLY A 46 -10.87 2.98 -9.09
CA GLY A 46 -10.39 3.66 -10.28
C GLY A 46 -9.22 2.96 -10.95
N ARG A 47 -8.64 3.66 -11.90
CA ARG A 47 -7.57 3.14 -12.77
C ARG A 47 -6.54 4.19 -13.16
N SER A 48 -6.48 5.26 -12.36
CA SER A 48 -5.57 6.38 -12.62
C SER A 48 -4.19 6.12 -12.01
N VAL A 49 -4.12 5.37 -10.90
CA VAL A 49 -2.88 5.03 -10.18
C VAL A 49 -2.73 3.52 -10.09
N GLU A 50 -1.52 3.02 -10.34
CA GLU A 50 -1.15 1.62 -10.12
C GLU A 50 -0.23 1.52 -8.89
N VAL A 51 -0.65 0.74 -7.91
CA VAL A 51 0.12 0.49 -6.68
C VAL A 51 0.71 -0.91 -6.75
N ARG A 52 2.02 -1.02 -6.59
CA ARG A 52 2.80 -2.26 -6.72
C ARG A 52 3.52 -2.58 -5.41
N VAL A 53 3.36 -3.81 -4.96
CA VAL A 53 4.02 -4.34 -3.76
C VAL A 53 4.66 -5.69 -4.12
N PRO A 54 5.80 -5.68 -4.85
CA PRO A 54 6.48 -6.91 -5.23
C PRO A 54 7.01 -7.66 -3.99
N PRO A 55 6.94 -9.01 -3.99
CA PRO A 55 6.48 -9.90 -5.06
C PRO A 55 4.99 -10.32 -4.93
N TYR A 56 4.20 -9.61 -4.11
CA TYR A 56 2.93 -10.14 -3.63
C TYR A 56 1.70 -9.67 -4.40
N GLY A 57 1.72 -8.47 -4.98
CA GLY A 57 0.61 -8.01 -5.82
C GLY A 57 0.73 -6.58 -6.32
N ALA A 58 -0.26 -6.21 -7.13
CA ALA A 58 -0.50 -4.84 -7.57
C ALA A 58 -2.00 -4.61 -7.74
N VAL A 59 -2.46 -3.37 -7.58
CA VAL A 59 -3.84 -2.96 -7.84
C VAL A 59 -3.88 -1.64 -8.59
N GLN A 60 -4.99 -1.41 -9.30
CA GLN A 60 -5.31 -0.10 -9.84
C GLN A 60 -6.36 0.56 -8.94
N CYS A 61 -6.16 1.84 -8.63
CA CYS A 61 -7.02 2.63 -7.77
C CYS A 61 -7.00 4.10 -8.21
N VAL A 62 -7.72 4.93 -7.46
CA VAL A 62 -7.90 6.37 -7.65
C VAL A 62 -8.65 6.70 -8.96
N ALA A 63 -9.75 7.43 -8.80
CA ALA A 63 -10.54 7.90 -9.92
C ALA A 63 -9.76 8.94 -10.74
N GLY A 64 -9.96 8.93 -12.06
CA GLY A 64 -9.39 9.94 -12.94
C GLY A 64 -9.06 9.42 -14.33
N PRO A 65 -8.68 10.33 -15.26
CA PRO A 65 -8.13 9.97 -16.55
C PRO A 65 -7.00 8.96 -16.42
N ARG A 66 -7.00 8.02 -17.35
CA ARG A 66 -5.84 7.18 -17.63
C ARG A 66 -4.77 8.04 -18.29
N HIS A 67 -3.50 7.66 -18.13
CA HIS A 67 -2.41 8.24 -18.91
C HIS A 67 -2.73 8.17 -20.39
N THR A 68 -2.50 9.30 -21.03
CA THR A 68 -2.48 9.39 -22.49
C THR A 68 -1.03 9.27 -22.96
N ARG A 69 -0.86 8.98 -24.25
CA ARG A 69 0.47 8.90 -24.88
C ARG A 69 1.26 10.18 -24.57
N GLY A 70 2.44 10.05 -23.97
CA GLY A 70 3.33 11.16 -23.63
C GLY A 70 3.38 11.55 -22.15
N THR A 71 2.43 11.08 -21.32
CA THR A 71 2.51 11.24 -19.85
C THR A 71 3.01 9.96 -19.18
N PRO A 72 3.99 10.03 -18.27
CA PRO A 72 4.46 8.85 -17.54
C PRO A 72 3.34 8.28 -16.67
N PRO A 73 3.25 6.94 -16.54
CA PRO A 73 2.21 6.31 -15.73
C PRO A 73 2.32 6.72 -14.26
N ASN A 74 1.17 6.81 -13.58
CA ASN A 74 1.06 7.09 -12.16
C ASN A 74 1.28 5.76 -11.47
N VAL A 75 2.49 5.54 -11.01
CA VAL A 75 2.90 4.29 -10.37
C VAL A 75 3.43 4.62 -9.00
N VAL A 76 2.95 3.86 -8.02
CA VAL A 76 3.47 3.84 -6.67
C VAL A 76 4.03 2.44 -6.43
N GLU A 77 5.31 2.33 -6.11
CA GLU A 77 5.95 1.04 -5.85
C GLU A 77 6.71 1.09 -4.52
N MET A 78 6.54 0.06 -3.69
CA MET A 78 7.19 -0.07 -2.39
C MET A 78 7.32 -1.53 -1.97
N ASP A 79 8.14 -1.81 -0.97
CA ASP A 79 8.26 -3.15 -0.40
C ASP A 79 7.08 -3.52 0.52
N PRO A 80 6.89 -4.83 0.80
CA PRO A 80 5.80 -5.30 1.65
C PRO A 80 5.79 -4.73 3.07
N PRO A 81 6.93 -4.61 3.80
CA PRO A 81 6.94 -3.94 5.11
C PRO A 81 6.44 -2.49 5.06
N THR A 82 6.91 -1.72 4.08
CA THR A 82 6.55 -0.31 3.88
C THR A 82 5.06 -0.18 3.58
N TRP A 83 4.52 -1.04 2.71
CA TRP A 83 3.10 -1.07 2.40
C TRP A 83 2.24 -1.32 3.65
N LEU A 84 2.58 -2.32 4.46
CA LEU A 84 1.83 -2.61 5.68
C LEU A 84 1.92 -1.46 6.68
N ALA A 85 3.08 -0.84 6.84
CA ALA A 85 3.25 0.28 7.75
C ALA A 85 2.39 1.49 7.33
N LEU A 86 2.36 1.82 6.03
CA LEU A 86 1.52 2.90 5.48
C LEU A 86 0.03 2.59 5.61
N ALA A 87 -0.38 1.40 5.17
CA ALA A 87 -1.77 0.96 5.19
C ALA A 87 -2.32 0.83 6.62
N THR A 88 -1.48 0.65 7.63
CA THR A 88 -1.91 0.54 9.03
C THR A 88 -1.58 1.77 9.88
N GLY A 89 -1.08 2.85 9.26
CA GLY A 89 -0.80 4.12 9.94
C GLY A 89 0.41 4.12 10.87
N ARG A 90 1.30 3.13 10.71
CA ARG A 90 2.58 3.02 11.44
C ARG A 90 3.71 3.80 10.77
N LEU A 91 3.53 4.21 9.52
CA LEU A 91 4.43 5.07 8.77
C LEU A 91 3.57 6.12 8.05
N GLU A 92 4.01 7.38 8.09
CA GLU A 92 3.34 8.45 7.35
C GLU A 92 3.76 8.44 5.87
N TRP A 93 2.83 8.79 4.98
CA TRP A 93 3.09 8.86 3.55
C TRP A 93 4.24 9.80 3.20
N ALA A 94 4.22 11.03 3.71
CA ALA A 94 5.25 12.04 3.45
C ALA A 94 6.63 11.56 3.90
N GLN A 95 6.70 10.89 5.05
CA GLN A 95 7.93 10.29 5.55
C GLN A 95 8.44 9.18 4.62
N ALA A 96 7.58 8.26 4.20
CA ALA A 96 7.96 7.15 3.33
C ALA A 96 8.50 7.60 1.97
N VAL A 97 7.91 8.67 1.40
CA VAL A 97 8.39 9.29 0.15
C VAL A 97 9.73 9.99 0.38
N THR A 98 9.86 10.80 1.44
CA THR A 98 11.08 11.54 1.77
C THR A 98 12.27 10.61 2.00
N GLU A 99 12.05 9.49 2.68
CA GLU A 99 13.07 8.47 2.94
C GLU A 99 13.36 7.56 1.73
N GLY A 100 12.65 7.74 0.61
CA GLY A 100 12.83 6.93 -0.60
C GLY A 100 12.34 5.48 -0.47
N ARG A 101 11.52 5.18 0.54
CA ARG A 101 10.88 3.84 0.71
C ARG A 101 9.74 3.61 -0.27
N VAL A 102 9.15 4.70 -0.77
CA VAL A 102 8.11 4.68 -1.81
C VAL A 102 8.65 5.34 -3.07
N ARG A 103 8.61 4.61 -4.18
CA ARG A 103 8.90 5.15 -5.51
C ARG A 103 7.60 5.65 -6.11
N VAL A 104 7.56 6.96 -6.37
CA VAL A 104 6.42 7.65 -6.96
C VAL A 104 6.78 8.11 -8.37
N SER A 105 5.96 7.77 -9.35
CA SER A 105 6.03 8.25 -10.73
C SER A 105 4.68 8.83 -11.11
N GLY A 106 4.65 9.97 -11.80
CA GLY A 106 3.42 10.61 -12.28
C GLY A 106 2.80 11.58 -11.28
N ILE A 107 2.08 12.58 -11.80
CA ILE A 107 1.58 13.73 -11.03
C ILE A 107 0.41 13.42 -10.07
N ARG A 108 -0.20 12.24 -10.19
CA ARG A 108 -1.35 11.84 -9.34
C ARG A 108 -1.05 10.65 -8.44
N ALA A 109 0.21 10.23 -8.37
CA ALA A 109 0.63 9.09 -7.57
C ALA A 109 0.81 9.47 -6.08
N ASP A 110 -0.14 10.22 -5.53
CA ASP A 110 -0.24 10.55 -4.12
C ASP A 110 -1.37 9.75 -3.48
N LEU A 111 -1.06 8.97 -2.44
CA LEU A 111 -2.02 8.14 -1.72
C LEU A 111 -2.29 8.65 -0.30
N SER A 112 -1.76 9.82 0.08
CA SER A 112 -1.90 10.38 1.44
C SER A 112 -3.35 10.50 1.89
N GLU A 113 -4.27 10.92 1.00
CA GLU A 113 -5.69 11.04 1.31
C GLU A 113 -6.44 9.70 1.40
N HIS A 114 -5.79 8.59 1.03
CA HIS A 114 -6.39 7.26 1.00
C HIS A 114 -5.83 6.32 2.08
N LEU A 115 -4.80 6.76 2.80
CA LEU A 115 -4.10 6.01 3.83
C LEU A 115 -4.20 6.74 5.19
N PRO A 116 -4.24 6.02 6.32
CA PRO A 116 -4.24 4.56 6.46
C PRO A 116 -5.60 3.92 6.12
N LEU A 117 -5.63 2.60 5.98
CA LEU A 117 -6.80 1.75 5.67
C LEU A 117 -7.59 1.33 6.90
#